data_AF-A0A5R9FUU2-F1
#
_entry.id   AF-A0A5R9FUU2-F1
#
_cell.length_a   1.000
_cell.length_b   1.000
_cell.length_c   1.000
_cell.angle_alpha   90.00
_cell.angle_beta   90.00
_cell.angle_gamma   90.00
#
_symmetry.space_group_name_H-M   'P 1'
#
loop_
_entity.id
_entity.type
_entity.pdbx_description
1 polymer ?
#
loop_
_entity_poly.entity_id
_entity_poly.type
_entity_poly.pdbx_seq_one_letter_code
_entity_poly.pdbx_strand_id
1 'polypeptide(L)'
;MPITINEVRGFIRQLPDAAAVAQVQEAAAQRLGELDKAAYAGVLPGRQARINDSLRPALLRGLTGTVQERNRTGSRAGFILDEESTQRLRTDPRNGEPGRPKYRIPEDTRRYRLPGSGIPVSCLDLIED
;
A
#
# COMPACT_ATOMS: atom_id res chain seq x y z
N MET A 1 30.52 -11.03 1.78
CA MET A 1 30.49 -11.06 0.30
C MET A 1 29.04 -11.15 -0.14
N PRO A 2 28.60 -10.37 -1.15
CA PRO A 2 27.24 -10.49 -1.66
C PRO A 2 27.06 -11.81 -2.42
N ILE A 3 26.01 -12.57 -2.09
CA ILE A 3 25.62 -13.75 -2.85
C ILE A 3 25.12 -13.30 -4.24
N THR A 4 25.61 -13.94 -5.28
CA THR A 4 25.24 -13.65 -6.67
C THR A 4 23.97 -14.40 -7.09
N ILE A 5 23.29 -13.90 -8.11
CA ILE A 5 22.09 -14.57 -8.66
C ILE A 5 22.39 -15.98 -9.20
N ASN A 6 23.62 -16.23 -9.66
CA ASN A 6 24.04 -17.54 -10.16
C ASN A 6 24.19 -18.56 -9.04
N GLU A 7 24.71 -18.15 -7.88
CA GLU A 7 24.80 -19.01 -6.69
C GLU A 7 23.40 -19.37 -6.17
N VAL A 8 22.49 -18.40 -6.11
CA VAL A 8 21.08 -18.66 -5.73
C VAL A 8 20.42 -19.64 -6.69
N ARG A 9 20.58 -19.44 -8.01
CA ARG A 9 20.06 -20.38 -9.02
C ARG A 9 20.70 -21.76 -8.89
N GLY A 10 21.99 -21.83 -8.59
CA GLY A 10 22.72 -23.06 -8.35
C GLY A 10 22.15 -23.85 -7.18
N PHE A 11 21.93 -23.18 -6.04
CA PHE A 11 21.27 -23.77 -4.87
C PHE A 11 19.86 -24.28 -5.19
N ILE A 12 19.02 -23.48 -5.84
CA ILE A 12 17.65 -23.88 -6.18
C ILE A 12 17.63 -25.13 -7.08
N ARG A 13 18.59 -25.26 -7.99
CA ARG A 13 18.71 -26.45 -8.87
C ARG A 13 19.12 -27.73 -8.14
N GLN A 14 19.71 -27.63 -6.95
CA GLN A 14 20.09 -28.78 -6.12
C GLN A 14 18.93 -29.31 -5.27
N LEU A 15 17.79 -28.61 -5.25
CA LEU A 15 16.63 -29.02 -4.46
C LEU A 15 15.97 -30.26 -5.08
N PRO A 16 15.59 -31.26 -4.27
CA PRO A 16 15.18 -32.57 -4.75
C PRO A 16 13.81 -32.60 -5.43
N ASP A 17 12.92 -31.69 -5.06
CA ASP A 17 11.53 -31.67 -5.53
C ASP A 17 10.87 -30.28 -5.39
N ALA A 18 9.61 -30.20 -5.83
CA ALA A 18 8.80 -28.99 -5.77
C ALA A 18 8.50 -28.51 -4.33
N ALA A 19 8.44 -29.42 -3.35
CA ALA A 19 8.17 -29.04 -1.97
C ALA A 19 9.37 -28.30 -1.36
N ALA A 20 10.58 -28.77 -1.64
CA ALA A 20 11.81 -28.08 -1.23
C ALA A 20 11.93 -26.69 -1.88
N VAL A 21 11.55 -26.54 -3.16
CA VAL A 21 11.49 -25.23 -3.83
C VAL A 21 10.46 -24.31 -3.17
N ALA A 22 9.28 -24.83 -2.82
CA ALA A 22 8.23 -24.07 -2.15
C ALA A 22 8.68 -23.51 -0.79
N GLN A 23 9.47 -24.25 -0.02
CA GLN A 23 10.04 -23.75 1.25
C GLN A 23 10.97 -22.55 1.03
N VAL A 24 11.78 -22.57 -0.03
CA VAL A 24 12.64 -21.41 -0.38
C VAL A 24 11.78 -20.21 -0.77
N GLN A 25 10.70 -20.43 -1.53
CA GLN A 25 9.76 -19.35 -1.87
C GLN A 25 9.11 -18.75 -0.62
N GLU A 26 8.70 -19.60 0.33
CA GLU A 26 8.11 -19.16 1.60
C GLU A 26 9.12 -18.35 2.42
N ALA A 27 10.35 -18.86 2.60
CA ALA A 27 11.41 -18.15 3.31
C ALA A 27 11.75 -16.80 2.65
N ALA A 28 11.80 -16.74 1.32
CA ALA A 28 12.01 -15.50 0.58
C ALA A 28 10.85 -14.51 0.79
N ALA A 29 9.60 -14.98 0.75
CA ALA A 29 8.43 -14.16 1.00
C ALA A 29 8.41 -13.62 2.44
N GLN A 30 8.76 -14.44 3.44
CA GLN A 30 8.90 -14.01 4.82
C GLN A 30 9.96 -12.92 4.95
N ARG A 31 11.15 -13.12 4.37
CA ARG A 31 12.24 -12.14 4.42
C ARG A 31 11.88 -10.82 3.75
N LEU A 32 11.21 -10.85 2.60
CA LEU A 32 10.69 -9.64 1.96
C LEU A 32 9.68 -8.92 2.87
N GLY A 33 8.78 -9.67 3.51
CA GLY A 33 7.83 -9.10 4.46
C GLY A 33 8.50 -8.45 5.68
N GLU A 34 9.60 -8.99 6.18
CA GLU A 34 10.39 -8.36 7.25
C GLU A 34 11.05 -7.06 6.80
N LEU A 35 11.66 -7.07 5.61
CA LEU A 35 12.29 -5.89 5.02
C LEU A 35 11.26 -4.77 4.79
N ASP A 36 10.08 -5.11 4.28
CA ASP A 36 8.99 -4.15 4.11
C ASP A 36 8.49 -3.61 5.46
N LYS A 37 8.30 -4.49 6.46
CA LYS A 37 7.91 -4.05 7.80
C LYS A 37 8.91 -3.07 8.40
N ALA A 38 10.21 -3.33 8.22
CA ALA A 38 11.27 -2.44 8.68
C ALA A 38 11.29 -1.12 7.90
N ALA A 39 11.25 -1.18 6.56
CA ALA A 39 11.28 -0.01 5.68
C ALA A 39 10.12 0.97 5.97
N TYR A 40 8.93 0.43 6.25
CA TYR A 40 7.73 1.22 6.48
C TYR A 40 7.33 1.29 7.96
N ALA A 41 8.23 0.99 8.91
CA ALA A 41 7.90 1.00 10.34
C ALA A 41 7.33 2.34 10.83
N GLY A 42 7.73 3.46 10.21
CA GLY A 42 7.25 4.81 10.53
C GLY A 42 5.81 5.12 10.11
N VAL A 43 5.18 4.30 9.26
CA VAL A 43 3.79 4.52 8.77
C VAL A 43 2.78 4.09 9.84
N LEU A 44 2.67 4.89 10.91
CA LEU A 44 1.85 4.59 12.07
C LEU A 44 0.47 5.27 12.00
N PRO A 45 -0.57 4.72 12.65
CA PRO A 45 -1.87 5.38 12.76
C PRO A 45 -1.73 6.79 13.34
N GLY A 46 -2.51 7.73 12.81
CA GLY A 46 -2.50 9.14 13.20
C GLY A 46 -1.48 10.00 12.45
N ARG A 47 -0.51 9.42 11.74
CA ARG A 47 0.44 10.18 10.92
C ARG A 47 -0.23 10.70 9.64
N GLN A 48 0.18 11.90 9.21
CA GLN A 48 -0.16 12.40 7.88
C GLN A 48 0.71 11.73 6.83
N ALA A 49 0.10 11.38 5.70
CA ALA A 49 0.80 10.84 4.56
C ALA A 49 0.18 11.32 3.25
N ARG A 50 0.93 11.14 2.16
CA ARG A 50 0.51 11.33 0.79
C ARG A 50 0.51 9.98 0.09
N ILE A 51 -0.51 9.72 -0.71
CA ILE A 51 -0.53 8.57 -1.60
C ILE A 51 0.41 8.85 -2.78
N ASN A 52 1.44 8.03 -2.95
CA ASN A 52 2.45 8.22 -3.99
C ASN A 52 2.02 7.67 -5.36
N ASP A 53 2.87 7.89 -6.37
CA ASP A 53 2.55 7.57 -7.76
C ASP A 53 2.54 6.07 -8.09
N SER A 54 3.04 5.24 -7.18
CA SER A 54 3.09 3.78 -7.37
C SER A 54 1.70 3.13 -7.26
N LEU A 55 0.71 3.82 -6.67
CA LEU A 55 -0.62 3.27 -6.49
C LEU A 55 -1.38 3.17 -7.82
N ARG A 56 -2.02 2.02 -8.10
CA ARG A 56 -2.60 1.73 -9.42
C ARG A 56 -3.99 2.33 -9.73
N PRO A 57 -4.77 2.90 -8.79
CA PRO A 57 -5.74 3.92 -9.18
C PRO A 57 -5.09 5.31 -9.25
N ALA A 58 -4.88 5.83 -10.46
CA ALA A 58 -4.25 7.14 -10.66
C ALA A 58 -5.04 8.30 -10.01
N LEU A 59 -6.35 8.12 -9.81
CA LEU A 59 -7.19 9.12 -9.14
C LEU A 59 -6.95 9.28 -7.64
N LEU A 60 -6.26 8.33 -7.01
CA LEU A 60 -5.90 8.42 -5.60
C LEU A 60 -4.50 9.00 -5.38
N ARG A 61 -3.70 9.14 -6.46
CA ARG A 61 -2.32 9.64 -6.36
C ARG A 61 -2.30 11.10 -5.97
N GLY A 62 -1.36 11.46 -5.12
CA GLY A 62 -1.19 12.80 -4.59
C GLY A 62 -2.27 13.24 -3.59
N LEU A 63 -3.24 12.38 -3.26
CA LEU A 63 -4.19 12.66 -2.19
C LEU A 63 -3.51 12.47 -0.83
N THR A 64 -3.87 13.34 0.10
CA THR A 64 -3.32 13.44 1.44
C THR A 64 -4.35 13.08 2.49
N GLY A 65 -3.88 12.65 3.65
CA GLY A 65 -4.74 12.23 4.73
C GLY A 65 -4.01 11.53 5.85
N THR A 66 -4.80 11.02 6.78
CA THR A 66 -4.34 10.40 8.02
C THR A 66 -4.36 8.88 7.90
N VAL A 67 -3.20 8.28 8.18
CA VAL A 67 -3.01 6.84 8.29
C VAL A 67 -3.87 6.28 9.43
N GLN A 68 -4.58 5.19 9.18
CA GLN A 68 -5.35 4.44 10.18
C GLN A 68 -4.67 3.12 10.49
N GLU A 69 -5.31 2.29 11.32
CA GLU A 69 -4.83 0.95 11.64
C GLU A 69 -4.48 0.14 10.39
N ARG A 70 -3.39 -0.63 10.53
CA ARG A 70 -2.95 -1.56 9.51
C ARG A 70 -3.80 -2.82 9.53
N ASN A 71 -3.89 -3.48 8.39
CA ASN A 71 -4.48 -4.82 8.30
C ASN A 71 -3.63 -5.84 9.09
N ARG A 72 -4.17 -7.05 9.29
CA ARG A 72 -3.51 -8.12 10.07
C ARG A 72 -2.10 -8.47 9.60
N THR A 73 -1.82 -8.36 8.30
CA THR A 73 -0.50 -8.64 7.71
C THR A 73 0.47 -7.46 7.81
N GLY A 74 -0.01 -6.26 8.16
CA GLY A 74 0.80 -5.04 8.26
C GLY A 74 1.17 -4.40 6.92
N SER A 75 0.68 -4.94 5.80
CA SER A 75 1.04 -4.51 4.44
C SER A 75 0.16 -3.39 3.90
N ARG A 76 -1.00 -3.14 4.52
CA ARG A 76 -1.93 -2.08 4.12
C ARG A 76 -2.43 -1.32 5.33
N ALA A 77 -2.65 -0.02 5.18
CA ALA A 77 -3.21 0.84 6.20
C ALA A 77 -4.55 1.43 5.74
N GLY A 78 -5.54 1.49 6.64
CA GLY A 78 -6.71 2.33 6.38
C GLY A 78 -6.29 3.78 6.19
N PHE A 79 -7.09 4.58 5.49
CA PHE A 79 -6.70 5.95 5.15
C PHE A 79 -7.93 6.86 5.16
N ILE A 80 -7.85 7.96 5.90
CA ILE A 80 -8.88 9.00 5.95
C ILE A 80 -8.32 10.23 5.25
N LEU A 81 -8.93 10.63 4.15
CA LEU A 81 -8.53 11.82 3.41
C LEU A 81 -8.77 13.09 4.25
N ASP A 82 -7.90 14.08 4.06
CA ASP A 82 -8.18 15.43 4.52
C ASP A 82 -9.29 16.09 3.68
N GLU A 83 -9.66 17.31 4.03
CA GLU A 83 -10.77 18.01 3.41
C GLU A 83 -10.52 18.38 1.95
N GLU A 84 -9.31 18.86 1.65
CA GLU A 84 -8.92 19.20 0.29
C GLU A 84 -8.91 17.95 -0.61
N SER A 85 -8.30 16.86 -0.14
CA SER A 85 -8.22 15.60 -0.89
C SER A 85 -9.57 14.91 -1.01
N THR A 86 -10.45 15.06 -0.02
CA THR A 86 -11.84 14.59 -0.11
C THR A 86 -12.58 15.34 -1.20
N GLN A 87 -12.45 16.67 -1.26
CA GLN A 87 -13.06 17.47 -2.32
C GLN A 87 -12.49 17.12 -3.70
N ARG A 88 -11.15 17.01 -3.81
CA ARG A 88 -10.46 16.63 -5.05
C ARG A 88 -10.95 15.28 -5.55
N LEU A 89 -11.07 14.28 -4.68
CA LEU A 89 -11.58 12.96 -5.05
C LEU A 89 -13.05 13.00 -5.48
N ARG A 90 -13.88 13.79 -4.80
CA ARG A 90 -15.31 13.95 -5.13
C ARG A 90 -15.48 14.49 -6.55
N THR A 91 -14.69 15.50 -6.93
CA THR A 91 -14.81 16.17 -8.23
C THR A 91 -13.87 15.61 -9.31
N ASP A 92 -13.05 14.59 -9.01
CA ASP A 92 -12.11 14.04 -9.98
C ASP A 92 -12.88 13.39 -11.16
N PRO A 93 -12.64 13.80 -12.41
CA PRO A 93 -13.34 13.24 -13.58
C PRO A 93 -13.07 11.75 -13.78
N ARG A 94 -12.03 11.18 -13.15
CA ARG A 94 -11.71 9.75 -13.17
C ARG A 94 -12.48 8.97 -12.10
N ASN A 95 -13.26 9.64 -11.24
CA ASN A 95 -14.06 9.02 -10.19
C ASN A 95 -15.39 8.43 -10.72
N GLY A 96 -15.40 7.82 -11.90
CA GLY A 96 -16.58 7.21 -12.52
C GLY A 96 -17.44 8.20 -13.33
N GLU A 97 -18.59 7.73 -13.79
CA GLU A 97 -19.52 8.53 -14.59
C GLU A 97 -20.42 9.42 -13.70
N PRO A 98 -20.93 10.55 -14.20
CA PRO A 98 -21.97 11.32 -13.52
C PRO A 98 -23.14 10.42 -13.10
N GLY A 99 -23.46 10.40 -11.80
CA GLY A 99 -24.51 9.54 -11.21
C GLY A 99 -24.07 8.12 -10.83
N ARG A 100 -22.88 7.67 -11.26
CA ARG A 100 -22.28 6.37 -10.89
C ARG A 100 -20.80 6.52 -10.51
N PRO A 101 -20.49 7.29 -9.45
CA PRO A 101 -19.11 7.49 -9.05
C PRO A 101 -18.51 6.21 -8.46
N LYS A 102 -17.21 6.00 -8.66
CA LYS A 102 -16.47 4.88 -8.07
C LYS A 102 -16.39 5.02 -6.55
N TYR A 103 -16.11 6.23 -6.08
CA TYR A 103 -16.16 6.62 -4.68
C TYR A 103 -17.33 7.58 -4.50
N ARG A 104 -18.42 7.08 -3.92
CA ARG A 104 -19.59 7.88 -3.59
C ARG A 104 -19.33 8.62 -2.28
N ILE A 105 -19.00 9.91 -2.38
CA ILE A 105 -18.72 10.78 -1.24
C ILE A 105 -19.90 11.75 -1.06
N PRO A 106 -20.66 11.67 0.05
CA PRO A 106 -21.71 12.64 0.35
C PRO A 106 -21.20 14.08 0.41
N GLU A 107 -22.04 15.06 0.07
CA GLU A 107 -21.67 16.50 0.02
C GLU A 107 -21.24 17.06 1.37
N ASP A 108 -21.82 16.57 2.47
CA ASP A 108 -21.51 16.98 3.85
C ASP A 108 -20.24 16.32 4.40
N THR A 109 -19.68 15.33 3.70
CA THR A 109 -18.49 14.61 4.16
C THR A 109 -17.23 15.45 3.97
N ARG A 110 -16.69 15.98 5.06
CA ARG A 110 -15.42 16.72 5.04
C ARG A 110 -14.19 15.82 4.95
N ARG A 111 -14.18 14.69 5.67
CA ARG A 111 -13.05 13.74 5.68
C ARG A 111 -13.53 12.36 5.28
N TYR A 112 -13.19 11.93 4.08
CA TYR A 112 -13.67 10.67 3.54
C TYR A 112 -12.71 9.51 3.87
N ARG A 113 -13.25 8.45 4.49
CA ARG A 113 -12.52 7.20 4.71
C ARG A 113 -12.51 6.38 3.43
N LEU A 114 -11.33 6.11 2.89
CA LEU A 114 -11.20 5.25 1.71
C LEU A 114 -11.70 3.83 2.03
N PRO A 115 -12.64 3.28 1.25
CA PRO A 115 -13.19 1.96 1.48
C PRO A 115 -12.20 0.85 1.08
N GLY A 116 -12.48 -0.37 1.54
CA GLY A 116 -11.70 -1.57 1.22
C GLY A 116 -10.60 -1.89 2.24
N SER A 117 -9.61 -2.66 1.82
CA SER A 117 -8.53 -3.19 2.68
C SER A 117 -7.41 -2.19 2.99
N GLY A 118 -7.64 -0.89 2.74
CA GLY A 118 -6.65 0.16 2.93
C GLY A 118 -5.70 0.36 1.73
N ILE A 119 -4.72 1.25 1.90
CA ILE A 119 -3.66 1.57 0.92
C ILE A 119 -2.40 0.77 1.28
N PRO A 120 -1.68 0.18 0.30
CA PRO A 120 -0.37 -0.44 0.57
C PRO A 120 0.54 0.56 1.28
N VAL A 121 1.23 0.12 2.35
CA VAL A 121 2.12 1.01 3.11
C VAL A 121 3.28 1.54 2.26
N SER A 122 3.70 0.78 1.24
CA SER A 122 4.69 1.18 0.24
C SER A 122 4.22 2.30 -0.70
N CYS A 123 2.93 2.62 -0.69
CA CYS A 123 2.33 3.69 -1.48
C CYS A 123 2.06 4.95 -0.66
N LEU A 124 2.55 5.01 0.59
CA LEU A 124 2.35 6.13 1.50
C LEU A 124 3.68 6.80 1.80
N ASP A 125 3.81 8.05 1.36
CA ASP A 125 4.93 8.91 1.71
C ASP A 125 4.52 9.75 2.92
N LEU A 126 5.22 9.62 4.05
CA LEU A 126 4.92 10.42 5.23
C LEU A 126 5.16 11.90 4.92
N ILE A 127 4.21 12.74 5.32
CA ILE A 127 4.37 14.19 5.27
C ILE A 127 4.81 14.58 6.68
N GLU A 128 6.03 15.09 6.82
CA GLU A 128 6.49 15.68 8.07
C GLU A 128 5.73 16.98 8.32
N ASP A 129 5.37 17.22 9.58
CA ASP A 129 5.16 18.58 10.09
C ASP A 129 6.54 19.19 10.39
#